data_AF-A0A7C0TYS7-F1
#
_entry.id   AF-A0A7C0TYS7-F1
#
_cell.length_a   1.000
_cell.length_b   1.000
_cell.length_c   1.000
_cell.angle_alpha   90.00
_cell.angle_beta   90.00
_cell.angle_gamma   90.00
#
_symmetry.space_group_name_H-M   'P 1'
#
loop_
_entity.id
_entity.type
_entity.pdbx_description
1 polymer ?
#
loop_
_entity_poly.entity_id
_entity_poly.type
_entity_poly.pdbx_seq_one_letter_code
_entity_poly.pdbx_strand_id
1 'polypeptide(L)'
;KIYGGKVLKTKVGDLIVSRALFEHNGLVGGEENGGVIFPDHVLGRDGAMTAAKIVEIFAKSGKKLSELINELPKFYQVKTKRHLEGDRKAIVSKVAEIAEKGGLKIDTIDGTKVLFDNGWVLVRASGTEPIIRIFAEARSEEKAKEYLNIGLKLLEEALKT
;
A
#
# COMPACT_ATOMS: atom_id res chain seq x y z
N LYS A 1 -7.14 3.86 -14.26
CA LYS A 1 -8.49 4.43 -14.54
C LYS A 1 -8.45 5.72 -15.37
N ILE A 2 -7.74 6.80 -14.97
CA ILE A 2 -7.67 8.05 -15.78
C ILE A 2 -7.09 7.82 -17.19
N TYR A 3 -6.03 7.01 -17.29
CA TYR A 3 -5.35 6.70 -18.55
C TYR A 3 -5.62 5.28 -19.08
N GLY A 4 -6.75 4.66 -18.68
CA GLY A 4 -7.09 3.30 -19.14
C GLY A 4 -6.22 2.14 -18.61
N GLY A 5 -5.13 2.43 -17.89
CA GLY A 5 -4.25 1.40 -17.31
C GLY A 5 -4.94 0.51 -16.26
N LYS A 6 -4.55 -0.77 -16.25
CA LYS A 6 -4.91 -1.78 -15.24
C LYS A 6 -3.88 -1.78 -14.12
N VAL A 7 -4.31 -2.02 -12.87
CA VAL A 7 -3.44 -2.11 -11.69
C VAL A 7 -3.49 -3.53 -11.18
N LEU A 8 -2.34 -4.20 -11.14
CA LEU A 8 -2.15 -5.47 -10.45
C LEU A 8 -1.58 -5.19 -9.07
N LYS A 9 -2.30 -5.60 -8.02
CA LYS A 9 -1.80 -5.53 -6.64
C LYS A 9 -1.11 -6.85 -6.30
N THR A 10 0.06 -6.76 -5.67
CA THR A 10 0.81 -7.91 -5.17
C THR A 10 0.96 -7.84 -3.65
N LYS A 11 1.56 -8.87 -3.06
CA LYS A 11 2.16 -8.77 -1.73
C LYS A 11 3.36 -7.81 -1.76
N VAL A 12 3.69 -7.24 -0.61
CA VAL A 12 4.88 -6.40 -0.44
C VAL A 12 6.14 -7.22 -0.65
N GLY A 13 7.10 -6.70 -1.42
CA GLY A 13 8.36 -7.36 -1.77
C GLY A 13 8.82 -6.99 -3.18
N ASP A 14 10.08 -6.59 -3.32
CA ASP A 14 10.68 -6.14 -4.59
C ASP A 14 10.68 -7.21 -5.66
N LEU A 15 11.12 -8.42 -5.30
CA LEU A 15 11.14 -9.56 -6.21
C LEU A 15 9.74 -10.02 -6.59
N ILE A 16 8.74 -9.81 -5.71
CA ILE A 16 7.34 -10.14 -6.01
C ILE A 16 6.81 -9.20 -7.09
N VAL A 17 7.07 -7.90 -6.97
CA VAL A 17 6.67 -6.91 -7.98
C VAL A 17 7.42 -7.13 -9.29
N SER A 18 8.75 -7.34 -9.24
CA SER A 18 9.56 -7.63 -10.43
C SER A 18 9.06 -8.87 -11.17
N ARG A 19 8.78 -9.96 -10.44
CA ARG A 19 8.23 -11.19 -11.02
C ARG A 19 6.87 -10.97 -11.66
N ALA A 20 5.97 -10.24 -10.99
CA ALA A 20 4.66 -9.93 -11.54
C ALA A 20 4.74 -9.07 -12.81
N LEU A 21 5.68 -8.12 -12.88
CA LEU A 21 5.92 -7.34 -14.10
C LEU A 21 6.37 -8.24 -15.26
N PHE A 22 7.28 -9.18 -15.00
CA PHE A 22 7.73 -10.13 -16.00
C PHE A 22 6.59 -11.05 -16.49
N GLU A 23 5.84 -11.65 -15.57
CA GLU A 23 4.79 -12.62 -15.91
C GLU A 23 3.59 -11.99 -16.63
N HIS A 24 3.28 -10.72 -16.32
CA HIS A 24 2.14 -10.02 -16.89
C HIS A 24 2.50 -8.99 -17.96
N ASN A 25 3.77 -8.94 -18.39
CA ASN A 25 4.29 -7.93 -19.32
C ASN A 25 3.87 -6.51 -18.91
N GLY A 26 4.10 -6.17 -17.63
CA GLY A 26 3.67 -4.91 -17.04
C GLY A 26 4.52 -3.73 -17.49
N LEU A 27 3.94 -2.53 -17.50
CA LEU A 27 4.62 -1.32 -18.01
C LEU A 27 5.56 -0.65 -16.99
N VAL A 28 5.16 -0.66 -15.72
CA VAL A 28 5.89 -0.04 -14.60
C VAL A 28 5.41 -0.67 -13.30
N GLY A 29 6.31 -0.82 -12.34
CA GLY A 29 5.93 -1.21 -10.98
C GLY A 29 6.73 -0.45 -9.93
N GLY A 30 6.42 -0.71 -8.68
CA GLY A 30 7.09 -0.10 -7.54
C GLY A 30 6.39 -0.47 -6.24
N GLU A 31 6.93 0.03 -5.14
CA GLU A 31 6.44 -0.22 -3.78
C GLU A 31 6.14 1.09 -3.06
N GLU A 32 5.63 1.01 -1.83
CA GLU A 32 5.21 2.19 -1.07
C GLU A 32 6.36 3.16 -0.76
N ASN A 33 7.60 2.67 -0.77
CA ASN A 33 8.81 3.48 -0.58
C ASN A 33 9.35 4.09 -1.89
N GLY A 34 8.59 3.98 -2.99
CA GLY A 34 9.06 4.29 -4.34
C GLY A 34 9.58 3.04 -5.01
N GLY A 35 10.91 2.91 -5.13
CA GLY A 35 11.52 1.71 -5.69
C GLY A 35 10.97 1.36 -7.08
N VAL A 36 10.93 2.33 -7.98
CA VAL A 36 10.28 2.16 -9.29
C VAL A 36 11.08 1.17 -10.14
N ILE A 37 10.35 0.29 -10.81
CA ILE A 37 10.87 -0.72 -11.74
C ILE A 37 10.39 -0.35 -13.13
N PHE A 38 11.33 -0.23 -14.06
CA PHE A 38 11.08 0.00 -15.48
C PHE A 38 11.49 -1.25 -16.26
N PRO A 39 10.55 -2.16 -16.59
CA PRO A 39 10.86 -3.46 -17.20
C PRO A 39 11.68 -3.40 -18.50
N ASP A 40 11.50 -2.33 -19.30
CA ASP A 40 12.27 -2.09 -20.53
C ASP A 40 13.74 -1.71 -20.28
N HIS A 41 14.10 -1.38 -19.04
CA HIS A 41 15.47 -1.05 -18.64
C HIS A 41 16.09 -2.20 -17.82
N VAL A 42 15.55 -2.46 -16.64
CA VAL A 42 15.96 -3.55 -15.75
C VAL A 42 14.74 -4.07 -14.98
N LEU A 43 14.63 -5.38 -14.81
CA LEU A 43 13.61 -6.02 -13.97
C LEU A 43 13.99 -5.96 -12.49
N GLY A 44 14.27 -4.75 -12.01
CA GLY A 44 14.66 -4.45 -10.64
C GLY A 44 14.44 -2.98 -10.33
N ARG A 45 14.50 -2.62 -9.05
CA ARG A 45 14.40 -1.22 -8.62
C ARG A 45 15.65 -0.49 -9.09
N ASP A 46 15.48 0.65 -9.77
CA ASP A 46 16.61 1.48 -10.21
C ASP A 46 16.37 2.96 -9.91
N GLY A 47 17.14 3.47 -8.94
CA GLY A 47 17.07 4.87 -8.52
C GLY A 47 17.62 5.85 -9.56
N ALA A 48 18.65 5.47 -10.31
CA ALA A 48 19.25 6.32 -11.33
C ALA A 48 18.28 6.49 -12.52
N MET A 49 17.67 5.39 -12.96
CA MET A 49 16.63 5.42 -14.00
C MET A 49 15.40 6.20 -13.55
N THR A 50 14.98 6.04 -12.28
CA THR A 50 13.88 6.82 -11.69
C THR A 50 14.20 8.32 -11.73
N ALA A 51 15.39 8.72 -11.29
CA ALA A 51 15.83 10.11 -11.33
C ALA A 51 15.87 10.65 -12.77
N ALA A 52 16.39 9.87 -13.72
CA ALA A 52 16.43 10.24 -15.13
C ALA A 52 15.02 10.47 -15.70
N LYS A 53 14.02 9.62 -15.35
CA LYS A 53 12.63 9.84 -15.77
C LYS A 53 11.99 11.06 -15.12
N ILE A 54 12.29 11.34 -13.85
CA ILE A 54 11.82 12.57 -13.20
C ILE A 54 12.41 13.81 -13.92
N VAL A 55 13.70 13.79 -14.26
CA VAL A 55 14.36 14.87 -15.02
C VAL A 55 13.73 15.03 -16.40
N GLU A 56 13.44 13.94 -17.11
CA GLU A 56 12.75 14.00 -18.40
C GLU A 56 11.37 14.64 -18.29
N ILE A 57 10.55 14.22 -17.32
CA ILE A 57 9.21 14.77 -17.09
C ILE A 57 9.31 16.26 -16.74
N PHE A 58 10.23 16.61 -15.83
CA PHE A 58 10.47 17.98 -15.41
C PHE A 58 10.83 18.87 -16.61
N ALA A 59 11.81 18.45 -17.42
CA ALA A 59 12.28 19.19 -18.60
C ALA A 59 11.18 19.38 -19.66
N LYS A 60 10.28 18.40 -19.84
CA LYS A 60 9.18 18.48 -20.81
C LYS A 60 7.97 19.27 -20.31
N SER A 61 7.82 19.45 -18.99
CA SER A 61 6.61 20.03 -18.41
C SER A 61 6.51 21.55 -18.50
N GLY A 62 7.65 22.25 -18.50
CA GLY A 62 7.69 23.71 -18.30
C GLY A 62 7.22 24.17 -16.91
N LYS A 63 7.03 23.25 -15.95
CA LYS A 63 6.51 23.52 -14.61
C LYS A 63 7.60 23.33 -13.56
N LYS A 64 7.41 23.94 -12.39
CA LYS A 64 8.20 23.61 -11.19
C LYS A 64 7.86 22.19 -10.75
N LEU A 65 8.84 21.50 -10.18
CA LEU A 65 8.62 20.15 -9.64
C LEU A 65 7.49 20.13 -8.59
N SER A 66 7.38 21.17 -7.76
CA SER A 66 6.29 21.32 -6.79
C SER A 66 4.90 21.36 -7.44
N GLU A 67 4.76 21.95 -8.62
CA GLU A 67 3.48 22.03 -9.35
C GLU A 67 3.08 20.65 -9.87
N LEU A 68 4.03 19.92 -10.45
CA LEU A 68 3.82 18.54 -10.89
C LEU A 68 3.35 17.62 -9.76
N ILE A 69 3.93 17.77 -8.56
CA ILE A 69 3.51 17.01 -7.38
C ILE A 69 2.12 17.44 -6.91
N ASN A 70 1.81 18.74 -6.94
CA ASN A 70 0.52 19.27 -6.48
C ASN A 70 -0.66 18.92 -7.43
N GLU A 71 -0.38 18.54 -8.68
CA GLU A 71 -1.39 18.03 -9.61
C GLU A 71 -1.85 16.61 -9.28
N LEU A 72 -1.08 15.86 -8.48
CA LEU A 72 -1.44 14.51 -8.07
C LEU A 72 -2.54 14.54 -7.01
N PRO A 73 -3.44 13.54 -6.99
CA PRO A 73 -4.48 13.46 -5.98
C PRO A 73 -3.88 13.41 -4.56
N LYS A 74 -4.26 14.38 -3.72
CA LYS A 74 -3.79 14.42 -2.33
C LYS A 74 -4.44 13.34 -1.47
N PHE A 75 -3.61 12.66 -0.69
CA PHE A 75 -3.99 11.68 0.33
C PHE A 75 -3.18 11.91 1.59
N TYR A 76 -3.73 11.48 2.72
CA TYR A 76 -3.12 11.55 4.04
C TYR A 76 -2.96 10.12 4.55
N GLN A 77 -1.74 9.75 4.93
CA GLN A 77 -1.44 8.46 5.53
C GLN A 77 -1.11 8.60 7.01
N VAL A 78 -1.64 7.69 7.82
CA VAL A 78 -1.25 7.51 9.22
C VAL A 78 -0.82 6.06 9.43
N LYS A 79 0.20 5.86 10.28
CA LYS A 79 0.86 4.57 10.46
C LYS A 79 1.06 4.31 11.94
N THR A 80 0.79 3.08 12.39
CA THR A 80 1.14 2.62 13.73
C THR A 80 1.58 1.15 13.69
N LYS A 81 2.12 0.67 14.80
CA LYS A 81 2.52 -0.72 14.98
C LYS A 81 2.18 -1.20 16.38
N ARG A 82 1.82 -2.48 16.50
CA ARG A 82 1.67 -3.17 17.78
C ARG A 82 2.66 -4.32 17.82
N HIS A 83 3.42 -4.40 18.92
CA HIS A 83 4.24 -5.58 19.18
C HIS A 83 3.33 -6.75 19.52
N LEU A 84 3.60 -7.91 18.91
CA LEU A 84 2.82 -9.12 19.12
C LEU A 84 3.69 -10.35 18.85
N GLU A 85 3.91 -11.13 19.91
CA GLU A 85 4.53 -12.44 19.83
C GLU A 85 3.52 -13.52 19.41
N GLY A 86 4.03 -14.68 18.97
CA GLY A 86 3.21 -15.79 18.52
C GLY A 86 2.73 -15.69 17.06
N ASP A 87 1.64 -16.39 16.73
CA ASP A 87 1.15 -16.49 15.35
C ASP A 87 0.37 -15.24 14.91
N ARG A 88 1.12 -14.21 14.52
CA ARG A 88 0.57 -12.96 13.99
C ARG A 88 -0.28 -13.15 12.73
N LYS A 89 0.00 -14.16 11.91
CA LYS A 89 -0.78 -14.40 10.67
C LYS A 89 -2.17 -14.93 10.99
N ALA A 90 -2.26 -15.82 11.98
CA ALA A 90 -3.56 -16.27 12.50
C ALA A 90 -4.38 -15.10 13.06
N ILE A 91 -3.76 -14.19 13.82
CA ILE A 91 -4.44 -13.00 14.34
C ILE A 91 -4.94 -12.09 13.21
N VAL A 92 -4.13 -11.82 12.20
CA VAL A 92 -4.57 -11.02 11.04
C VAL A 92 -5.70 -11.72 10.27
N SER A 93 -5.70 -13.06 10.22
CA SER A 93 -6.81 -13.82 9.62
C SER A 93 -8.10 -13.67 10.43
N LYS A 94 -8.04 -13.71 11.76
CA LYS A 94 -9.19 -13.38 12.63
C LYS A 94 -9.70 -11.95 12.40
N VAL A 95 -8.81 -10.98 12.19
CA VAL A 95 -9.19 -9.61 11.83
C VAL A 95 -10.01 -9.58 10.53
N ALA A 96 -9.65 -10.39 9.53
CA ALA A 96 -10.43 -10.52 8.29
C ALA A 96 -11.83 -11.08 8.57
N GLU A 97 -11.92 -12.17 9.35
CA GLU A 97 -13.20 -12.80 9.69
C GLU A 97 -14.14 -11.83 10.44
N ILE A 98 -13.61 -11.07 11.41
CA ILE A 98 -14.40 -10.08 12.15
C ILE A 98 -14.87 -8.96 11.21
N ALA A 99 -14.00 -8.47 10.33
CA ALA A 99 -14.35 -7.44 9.36
C ALA A 99 -15.44 -7.91 8.38
N GLU A 100 -15.33 -9.14 7.85
CA GLU A 100 -16.34 -9.74 6.98
C GLU A 100 -17.68 -9.94 7.69
N LYS A 101 -17.67 -10.46 8.92
CA LYS A 101 -18.88 -10.59 9.75
C LYS A 101 -19.54 -9.24 10.03
N GLY A 102 -18.74 -8.18 10.15
CA GLY A 102 -19.20 -6.79 10.26
C GLY A 102 -19.70 -6.17 8.95
N GLY A 103 -19.71 -6.92 7.84
CA GLY A 103 -20.17 -6.44 6.53
C GLY A 103 -19.19 -5.48 5.84
N LEU A 104 -17.93 -5.44 6.29
CA LEU A 104 -16.91 -4.58 5.70
C LEU A 104 -16.34 -5.21 4.42
N LYS A 105 -16.11 -4.38 3.41
CA LYS A 105 -15.43 -4.81 2.19
C LYS A 105 -13.93 -4.94 2.46
N ILE A 106 -13.37 -6.13 2.24
CA ILE A 106 -11.95 -6.38 2.48
C ILE A 106 -11.19 -6.90 1.25
N ASP A 107 -9.87 -6.74 1.30
CA ASP A 107 -8.86 -7.27 0.38
C ASP A 107 -7.79 -7.97 1.23
N THR A 108 -7.58 -9.27 1.00
CA THR A 108 -6.74 -10.14 1.84
C THR A 108 -5.41 -10.52 1.18
N ILE A 109 -5.00 -9.82 0.11
CA ILE A 109 -3.79 -10.15 -0.67
C ILE A 109 -2.54 -10.20 0.23
N ASP A 110 -2.39 -9.25 1.16
CA ASP A 110 -1.24 -9.16 2.06
C ASP A 110 -1.61 -8.60 3.45
N GLY A 111 -2.33 -9.42 4.21
CA GLY A 111 -2.98 -9.02 5.44
C GLY A 111 -4.41 -8.54 5.19
N THR A 112 -5.03 -7.89 6.16
CA THR A 112 -6.45 -7.50 6.07
C THR A 112 -6.57 -6.03 5.72
N LYS A 113 -6.94 -5.74 4.47
CA LYS A 113 -7.17 -4.38 3.99
C LYS A 113 -8.67 -4.09 3.89
N VAL A 114 -9.20 -3.32 4.82
CA VAL A 114 -10.58 -2.81 4.76
C VAL A 114 -10.64 -1.62 3.80
N LEU A 115 -11.61 -1.65 2.89
CA LEU A 115 -11.79 -0.68 1.81
C LEU A 115 -12.98 0.24 2.09
N PHE A 116 -12.75 1.54 1.94
CA PHE A 116 -13.77 2.58 1.98
C PHE A 116 -13.81 3.33 0.64
N ASP A 117 -14.81 4.18 0.42
CA ASP A 117 -14.96 4.91 -0.85
C ASP A 117 -13.75 5.76 -1.21
N ASN A 118 -13.13 6.38 -0.20
CA ASN A 118 -12.05 7.36 -0.36
C ASN A 118 -10.81 7.02 0.47
N GLY A 119 -10.59 5.74 0.77
CA GLY A 119 -9.46 5.32 1.58
C GLY A 119 -9.52 3.87 2.02
N TRP A 120 -8.64 3.50 2.93
CA TRP A 120 -8.49 2.14 3.41
C TRP A 120 -7.75 2.10 4.76
N VAL A 121 -7.90 0.98 5.47
CA VAL A 121 -6.99 0.59 6.56
C VAL A 121 -6.47 -0.82 6.31
N LEU A 122 -5.17 -1.02 6.49
CA LEU A 122 -4.46 -2.29 6.32
C LEU A 122 -3.90 -2.72 7.67
N VAL A 123 -4.30 -3.91 8.14
CA VAL A 123 -3.73 -4.61 9.28
C VAL A 123 -2.87 -5.75 8.76
N ARG A 124 -1.55 -5.68 8.93
CA ARG A 124 -0.61 -6.62 8.31
C ARG A 124 0.44 -7.11 9.29
N ALA A 125 0.65 -8.43 9.34
CA ALA A 125 1.74 -9.02 10.09
C ALA A 125 3.09 -8.68 9.44
N SER A 126 4.07 -8.22 10.22
CA SER A 126 5.43 -8.07 9.72
C SER A 126 6.07 -9.44 9.49
N GLY A 127 6.70 -9.60 8.32
CA GLY A 127 7.44 -10.80 7.95
C GLY A 127 8.80 -10.93 8.66
N THR A 128 9.37 -9.83 9.15
CA THR A 128 10.73 -9.79 9.72
C THR A 128 10.77 -9.44 11.20
N GLU A 129 9.73 -8.79 11.72
CA GLU A 129 9.69 -8.30 13.11
C GLU A 129 8.45 -8.85 13.83
N PRO A 130 8.48 -9.02 15.16
CA PRO A 130 7.33 -9.43 15.96
C PRO A 130 6.33 -8.29 16.16
N ILE A 131 5.82 -7.74 15.05
CA ILE A 131 4.87 -6.63 15.05
C ILE A 131 3.75 -6.87 14.03
N ILE A 132 2.57 -6.32 14.33
CA ILE A 132 1.51 -6.05 13.36
C ILE A 132 1.57 -4.55 13.02
N ARG A 133 1.69 -4.25 11.73
CA ARG A 133 1.67 -2.88 11.21
C ARG A 133 0.26 -2.52 10.80
N ILE A 134 -0.17 -1.31 11.12
CA ILE A 134 -1.47 -0.77 10.74
C ILE A 134 -1.24 0.52 9.98
N PHE A 135 -1.72 0.56 8.75
CA PHE A 135 -1.61 1.71 7.86
C PHE A 135 -3.00 2.14 7.46
N ALA A 136 -3.30 3.42 7.52
CA ALA A 136 -4.54 3.96 6.98
C ALA A 136 -4.25 5.12 6.04
N GLU A 137 -5.08 5.26 5.02
CA GLU A 137 -5.01 6.33 4.02
C GLU A 137 -6.40 6.88 3.77
N ALA A 138 -6.53 8.21 3.69
CA ALA A 138 -7.78 8.88 3.34
C ALA A 138 -7.56 10.23 2.68
N ARG A 139 -8.65 10.92 2.32
CA ARG A 139 -8.64 12.27 1.75
C ARG A 139 -8.43 13.39 2.76
N SER A 140 -8.49 13.11 4.06
CA SER A 140 -8.13 14.02 5.14
C SER A 140 -7.40 13.27 6.25
N GLU A 141 -6.64 14.00 7.07
CA GLU A 141 -5.92 13.40 8.19
C GLU A 141 -6.87 12.83 9.25
N GLU A 142 -7.99 13.51 9.50
CA GLU A 142 -9.02 13.09 10.45
C GLU A 142 -9.64 11.76 10.01
N LYS A 143 -9.98 11.63 8.72
CA LYS A 143 -10.49 10.37 8.18
C LYS A 143 -9.45 9.26 8.18
N ALA A 144 -8.18 9.58 7.93
CA ALA A 144 -7.12 8.59 8.01
C ALA A 144 -6.98 8.05 9.45
N LYS A 145 -7.07 8.93 10.46
CA LYS A 145 -7.10 8.55 11.87
C LYS A 145 -8.33 7.72 12.24
N GLU A 146 -9.51 8.08 11.71
CA GLU A 146 -10.74 7.30 11.89
C GLU A 146 -10.59 5.87 11.36
N TYR A 147 -10.09 5.71 10.14
CA TYR A 147 -9.83 4.39 9.54
C TYR A 147 -8.77 3.62 10.31
N LEU A 148 -7.72 4.30 10.80
CA LEU A 148 -6.71 3.68 11.66
C LEU A 148 -7.33 3.11 12.95
N ASN A 149 -8.23 3.87 13.58
CA ASN A 149 -8.93 3.45 14.79
C ASN A 149 -9.87 2.26 14.52
N ILE A 150 -10.49 2.18 13.34
CA ILE A 150 -11.25 0.99 12.93
C ILE A 150 -10.32 -0.23 12.86
N GLY A 151 -9.16 -0.12 12.21
CA GLY A 151 -8.18 -1.22 12.14
C GLY A 151 -7.66 -1.64 13.52
N LEU A 152 -7.44 -0.69 14.43
CA LEU A 152 -7.05 -0.97 15.82
C LEU A 152 -8.14 -1.71 16.59
N LYS A 153 -9.41 -1.30 16.48
CA LYS A 153 -10.53 -1.98 17.13
C LYS A 153 -10.68 -3.42 16.65
N LEU A 154 -10.61 -3.65 15.34
CA LEU A 154 -10.66 -5.00 14.78
C LEU A 154 -9.52 -5.88 15.30
N LEU A 155 -8.31 -5.32 15.40
CA LEU A 155 -7.16 -6.03 15.98
C LEU A 155 -7.37 -6.34 17.46
N GLU A 156 -7.86 -5.39 18.25
CA GLU A 156 -8.14 -5.58 19.68
C GLU A 156 -9.22 -6.63 19.92
N GLU A 157 -10.24 -6.69 19.07
CA GLU A 157 -11.27 -7.74 19.12
C GLU A 157 -10.68 -9.12 18.78
N ALA A 158 -9.86 -9.21 17.72
CA ALA A 158 -9.18 -10.45 17.32
C ALA A 158 -8.24 -11.02 18.38
N LEU A 159 -7.67 -10.15 19.23
CA LEU A 159 -6.79 -10.54 20.35
C LEU A 159 -7.55 -11.05 21.58
N LYS A 160 -8.87 -10.76 21.70
CA LYS A 160 -9.71 -11.21 22.82
C LYS A 160 -10.33 -12.59 22.57
N THR A 161 -10.37 -13.03 21.31
CA THR A 161 -10.90 -14.32 20.85
C THR A 161 -9.79 -15.34 20.67
#